data_AF-A0A380ENP9-F1
#
_entry.id   AF-A0A380ENP9-F1
#
_cell.length_a   1.000
_cell.length_b   1.000
_cell.length_c   1.000
_cell.angle_alpha   90.00
_cell.angle_beta   90.00
_cell.angle_gamma   90.00
#
_symmetry.space_group_name_H-M   'P 1'
#
loop_
_entity.id
_entity.type
_entity.pdbx_description
1 polymer ?
#
loop_
_entity_poly.entity_id
_entity_poly.type
_entity_poly.pdbx_seq_one_letter_code
_entity_poly.pdbx_strand_id
1 'polypeptide(L)'
;MNQIEEALTGLISKDPAIVNENANKDSDTFSTMRDLTAGIVSKSYALNHLLPKHVADAHQRGDIHFHDLDYHPFQPLTNCCLIDAKICYIMDLK
;
A
#
# COMPACT_ATOMS: atom_id res chain seq x y z
N MET A 1 19.36 5.58 -10.73
CA MET A 1 18.49 5.76 -9.56
C MET A 1 17.84 4.40 -9.32
N ASN A 2 17.68 3.96 -8.08
CA ASN A 2 16.96 2.69 -7.84
C ASN A 2 15.42 2.93 -7.96
N GLN A 3 14.65 1.87 -8.18
CA GLN A 3 13.19 1.98 -8.40
C GLN A 3 12.45 2.74 -7.29
N ILE A 4 12.92 2.63 -6.04
CA ILE A 4 12.29 3.30 -4.91
C ILE A 4 12.57 4.81 -4.91
N GLU A 5 13.79 5.24 -5.26
CA GLU A 5 14.13 6.66 -5.41
C GLU A 5 13.34 7.32 -6.55
N GLU A 6 13.13 6.60 -7.66
CA GLU A 6 12.30 7.06 -8.77
C GLU A 6 10.85 7.29 -8.33
N ALA A 7 10.25 6.32 -7.64
CA ALA A 7 8.90 6.43 -7.10
C ALA A 7 8.77 7.56 -6.06
N LEU A 8 9.76 7.73 -5.17
CA LEU A 8 9.78 8.81 -4.18
C LEU A 8 9.91 10.18 -4.85
N THR A 9 10.76 10.29 -5.88
CA THR A 9 10.90 11.53 -6.65
C THR A 9 9.61 11.87 -7.40
N GLY A 10 8.94 10.87 -7.97
CA GLY A 10 7.62 11.00 -8.57
C GLY A 10 6.58 11.51 -7.56
N LEU A 11 6.56 10.97 -6.34
CA LEU A 11 5.68 11.44 -5.28
C LEU A 11 5.96 12.90 -4.89
N ILE A 12 7.22 13.28 -4.71
CA ILE A 12 7.62 14.65 -4.34
C ILE A 12 7.27 15.66 -5.46
N SER A 13 7.44 15.26 -6.71
CA SER A 13 7.08 16.06 -7.88
C SER A 13 5.58 16.04 -8.22
N LYS A 14 4.78 15.31 -7.43
CA LYS A 14 3.34 15.12 -7.62
C LYS A 14 2.97 14.54 -9.00
N ASP A 15 3.68 13.51 -9.42
CA ASP A 15 3.31 12.74 -10.62
C ASP A 15 1.85 12.26 -10.51
N PRO A 16 0.95 12.66 -11.44
CA PRO A 16 -0.46 12.25 -11.44
C PRO A 16 -0.68 10.75 -11.37
N ALA A 17 0.23 9.93 -11.90
CA ALA A 17 0.12 8.47 -11.85
C ALA A 17 0.29 7.92 -10.43
N ILE A 18 1.01 8.63 -9.56
CA ILE A 18 1.26 8.25 -8.16
C ILE A 18 0.23 8.93 -7.26
N VAL A 19 0.05 10.24 -7.39
CA VAL A 19 -0.84 10.98 -6.48
C VAL A 19 -2.31 10.64 -6.68
N ASN A 20 -2.71 10.18 -7.87
CA ASN A 20 -4.08 9.74 -8.16
C ASN A 20 -4.24 8.21 -8.22
N GLU A 21 -3.29 7.43 -7.69
CA GLU A 21 -3.42 5.95 -7.64
C GLU A 21 -4.70 5.53 -6.91
N ASN A 22 -5.13 6.31 -5.91
CA ASN A 22 -6.38 6.12 -5.18
C ASN A 22 -7.29 7.34 -5.32
N ALA A 23 -8.33 7.22 -6.14
CA ALA A 23 -9.30 8.29 -6.40
C ALA A 23 -10.07 8.76 -5.15
N ASN A 24 -10.07 7.99 -4.06
CA ASN A 24 -10.72 8.35 -2.80
C ASN A 24 -9.79 9.07 -1.82
N LYS A 25 -8.49 9.19 -2.11
CA LYS A 25 -7.50 9.84 -1.22
C LYS A 25 -7.10 11.20 -1.81
N ASP A 26 -7.33 12.27 -1.05
CA ASP A 26 -6.86 13.61 -1.41
C ASP A 26 -5.35 13.72 -1.19
N SER A 27 -4.59 13.76 -2.28
CA SER A 27 -3.12 13.82 -2.31
C SER A 27 -2.53 15.13 -1.80
N ASP A 28 -3.33 16.19 -1.65
CA ASP A 28 -2.85 17.45 -1.09
C ASP A 28 -2.82 17.45 0.44
N THR A 29 -3.40 16.44 1.08
CA THR A 29 -3.36 16.30 2.54
C THR A 29 -2.07 15.63 3.02
N PHE A 30 -1.54 16.13 4.14
CA PHE A 30 -0.34 15.57 4.77
C PHE A 30 -0.48 14.08 5.11
N SER A 31 -1.66 13.66 5.56
CA SER A 31 -1.96 12.26 5.88
C SER A 31 -1.82 11.34 4.67
N THR A 32 -2.33 11.76 3.50
CA THR A 32 -2.22 10.98 2.27
C THR A 32 -0.78 10.93 1.77
N MET A 33 -0.05 12.05 1.82
CA MET A 33 1.37 12.04 1.43
C MET A 33 2.21 11.09 2.30
N ARG A 34 1.94 11.05 3.60
CA ARG A 34 2.60 10.11 4.52
C ARG A 34 2.26 8.65 4.18
N ASP A 35 0.99 8.37 3.90
CA ASP A 35 0.50 7.04 3.55
C ASP A 35 1.08 6.56 2.21
N LEU A 36 1.07 7.40 1.16
CA LEU A 36 1.71 7.11 -0.13
C LEU A 36 3.22 6.86 0.01
N THR A 37 3.89 7.63 0.87
CA THR A 37 5.33 7.42 1.15
C THR A 37 5.57 6.04 1.77
N ALA A 38 4.77 5.67 2.78
CA ALA A 38 4.86 4.36 3.40
C ALA A 38 4.53 3.25 2.40
N GLY A 39 3.51 3.43 1.56
CA GLY A 39 3.12 2.47 0.53
C GLY A 39 4.21 2.22 -0.52
N ILE A 40 4.91 3.26 -0.98
CA ILE A 40 6.05 3.13 -1.90
C ILE A 40 7.16 2.27 -1.28
N VAL A 41 7.47 2.52 0.00
CA VAL A 41 8.48 1.74 0.74
C VAL A 41 8.04 0.27 0.88
N SER A 42 6.82 0.04 1.36
CA SER A 42 6.25 -1.30 1.56
C SER A 42 6.21 -2.10 0.26
N LYS A 43 5.70 -1.52 -0.83
CA LYS A 43 5.57 -2.16 -2.14
C LYS A 43 6.93 -2.55 -2.71
N SER A 44 7.90 -1.63 -2.64
CA SER A 44 9.27 -1.90 -3.09
C SER A 44 9.92 -3.03 -2.29
N TYR A 45 9.81 -2.99 -0.96
CA TYR A 45 10.40 -4.02 -0.11
C TYR A 45 9.72 -5.38 -0.32
N ALA A 46 8.40 -5.39 -0.45
CA ALA A 46 7.63 -6.61 -0.69
C ALA A 46 8.04 -7.32 -1.99
N LEU A 47 8.14 -6.58 -3.09
CA LEU A 47 8.50 -7.13 -4.40
C LEU A 47 9.93 -7.66 -4.44
N ASN A 48 10.86 -6.99 -3.78
CA ASN A 48 12.28 -7.34 -3.83
C ASN A 48 12.69 -8.40 -2.80
N HIS A 49 11.98 -8.52 -1.68
CA HIS A 49 12.46 -9.29 -0.53
C HIS A 49 11.45 -10.23 0.12
N LEU A 50 10.14 -9.98 0.00
CA LEU A 50 9.13 -10.76 0.75
C LEU A 50 8.34 -11.73 -0.13
N LEU A 51 7.97 -11.31 -1.33
CA LEU A 51 7.22 -12.17 -2.25
C LEU A 51 8.15 -13.21 -2.90
N PRO A 52 7.66 -14.44 -3.14
CA PRO A 52 8.36 -15.39 -3.99
C PRO A 52 8.59 -14.76 -5.37
N LYS A 53 9.81 -14.89 -5.92
CA LYS A 53 10.22 -14.22 -7.16
C LYS A 53 9.22 -14.38 -8.32
N HIS A 54 8.70 -15.59 -8.53
CA HIS A 54 7.75 -15.85 -9.60
C HIS A 54 6.41 -15.10 -9.45
N VAL A 55 5.97 -14.84 -8.20
CA VAL A 55 4.77 -14.05 -7.90
C VAL A 55 5.04 -12.56 -8.15
N ALA A 56 6.18 -12.05 -7.65
CA ALA A 56 6.58 -10.66 -7.88
C ALA A 56 6.71 -10.33 -9.36
N ASP A 57 7.40 -11.19 -10.12
CA ASP A 57 7.59 -11.01 -11.56
C ASP A 57 6.24 -11.08 -12.32
N ALA A 58 5.34 -12.00 -11.95
CA ALA A 58 4.00 -12.09 -12.54
C ALA A 58 3.14 -10.86 -12.24
N HIS A 59 3.23 -10.31 -11.03
CA HIS A 59 2.55 -9.07 -10.67
C HIS A 59 3.08 -7.88 -11.49
N GLN A 60 4.40 -7.74 -11.61
CA GLN A 60 5.03 -6.64 -12.35
C GLN A 60 4.73 -6.68 -13.85
N ARG A 61 4.56 -7.87 -14.44
CA ARG A 61 4.14 -8.02 -15.84
C ARG A 61 2.63 -7.82 -16.06
N GLY A 62 1.85 -7.79 -14.98
CA GLY A 62 0.38 -7.73 -15.06
C GLY A 62 -0.30 -9.07 -15.35
N ASP A 63 0.42 -10.19 -15.23
CA ASP A 63 -0.17 -11.54 -15.37
C ASP A 63 -1.12 -11.83 -14.20
N ILE A 64 -0.81 -11.29 -13.01
CA ILE A 64 -1.63 -11.33 -11.80
C ILE A 64 -1.68 -9.96 -11.14
N HIS A 65 -2.66 -9.74 -10.26
CA HIS A 65 -2.74 -8.56 -9.42
C HIS A 65 -2.74 -8.96 -7.95
N PHE A 66 -1.66 -8.63 -7.24
CA PHE A 66 -1.56 -8.82 -5.80
C PHE A 66 -2.20 -7.60 -5.12
N HIS A 67 -3.33 -7.80 -4.46
CA HIS A 67 -4.08 -6.73 -3.80
C HIS A 67 -3.33 -6.22 -2.56
N ASP A 68 -3.48 -4.91 -2.28
CA ASP A 68 -2.97 -4.24 -1.08
C ASP A 68 -1.46 -4.44 -0.85
N LEU A 69 -0.67 -4.45 -1.93
CA LEU A 69 0.78 -4.69 -1.91
C LEU A 69 1.58 -3.61 -1.17
N ASP A 70 1.00 -2.42 -1.03
CA ASP A 70 1.46 -1.30 -0.21
C ASP A 70 1.25 -1.52 1.30
N TYR A 71 0.46 -2.53 1.69
CA TYR A 71 0.23 -2.94 3.08
C TYR A 71 0.78 -4.34 3.39
N HIS A 72 0.45 -5.35 2.58
CA HIS A 72 0.82 -6.75 2.77
C HIS A 72 1.73 -7.24 1.64
N PRO A 73 2.79 -8.04 1.89
CA PRO A 73 3.19 -8.70 3.15
C PRO A 73 4.08 -7.87 4.08
N PHE A 74 4.32 -6.59 3.78
CA PHE A 74 5.23 -5.75 4.59
C PHE A 74 4.74 -5.61 6.05
N GLN A 75 3.43 -5.45 6.24
CA GLN A 75 2.77 -5.52 7.54
C GLN A 75 1.78 -6.69 7.57
N PRO A 76 1.57 -7.32 8.75
CA PRO A 76 0.62 -8.41 8.92
C PRO A 76 -0.82 -7.90 9.07
N LEU A 77 -1.23 -6.95 8.21
CA LEU A 77 -2.59 -6.43 8.16
C LEU A 77 -3.49 -7.40 7.41
N THR A 78 -4.73 -7.50 7.86
CA THR A 78 -5.79 -8.26 7.19
C THR A 78 -6.59 -7.34 6.29
N ASN A 79 -7.20 -7.89 5.25
CA ASN A 79 -8.08 -7.13 4.35
C ASN A 79 -9.38 -6.71 5.07
N CYS A 80 -10.42 -7.55 5.01
CA CYS A 80 -11.74 -7.23 5.54
C CYS A 80 -12.13 -8.14 6.70
N CYS A 81 -13.02 -7.65 7.55
CA CYS A 81 -13.75 -8.47 8.52
C CYS A 81 -15.18 -7.96 8.70
N LEU A 82 -16.08 -8.83 9.15
CA LEU A 82 -17.38 -8.42 9.66
C LEU A 82 -17.24 -8.13 11.14
N ILE A 83 -17.43 -6.87 11.52
CA ILE A 83 -17.29 -6.43 12.91
C ILE A 83 -18.42 -7.01 13.76
N ASP A 84 -18.07 -7.66 14.87
CA ASP A 84 -19.04 -8.06 15.88
C ASP A 84 -19.41 -6.86 16.76
N ALA A 85 -20.41 -6.09 16.29
CA ALA A 85 -20.90 -4.92 16.99
C ALA A 85 -21.42 -5.25 18.41
N LYS A 86 -21.95 -6.47 18.63
CA LYS A 86 -22.46 -6.87 19.95
C LYS A 86 -21.32 -6.93 20.98
N ILE A 87 -20.17 -7.49 20.60
CA ILE A 87 -18.97 -7.50 21.45
C ILE A 87 -18.50 -6.05 21.70
N CYS A 88 -18.46 -5.21 20.68
CA CYS A 88 -18.04 -3.82 20.80
C CYS A 88 -18.86 -3.01 21.82
N TYR A 89 -20.19 -3.17 21.84
CA TYR A 89 -21.05 -2.45 22.79
C TYR A 89 -20.99 -2.99 24.21
N ILE A 90 -20.71 -4.28 24.40
CA ILE A 90 -20.70 -4.92 25.72
C ILE A 90 -19.36 -4.71 26.42
N MET A 91 -18.26 -4.66 25.67
CA MET A 91 -16.91 -4.71 26.24
C MET A 91 -16.25 -3.36 26.49
N ASP A 92 -16.96 -2.23 26.29
CA ASP A 92 -16.45 -0.86 26.43
C ASP A 92 -15.07 -0.72 25.76
N LEU A 93 -15.09 -0.58 24.42
CA LEU A 93 -13.89 -0.50 23.57
C LEU A 93 -12.88 0.48 24.18
N LYS A 94 -11.70 -0.04 24.55
CA LYS A 94 -10.56 0.77 25.01
C LYS A 94 -9.98 1.63 23.90
#